data_AF-A0A556SWZ8-F1
#
_entry.id   AF-A0A556SWZ8-F1
#
_cell.length_a   1.000
_cell.length_b   1.000
_cell.length_c   1.000
_cell.angle_alpha   90.00
_cell.angle_beta   90.00
_cell.angle_gamma   90.00
#
_symmetry.space_group_name_H-M   'P 1'
#
loop_
_entity.id
_entity.type
_entity.pdbx_description
1 polymer ?
#
loop_
_entity_poly.entity_id
_entity_poly.type
_entity_poly.pdbx_seq_one_letter_code
_entity_poly.pdbx_strand_id
1 'polypeptide(L)' 'MAKAHSKLKSTTCKAPTQPITDWFYTVGYTPNLGRPNPRPQQFIKDRWREAFGFTIGQTIIIDAQQGLLIIRIEEPF' A
#
# COMPACT_ATOMS: atom_id res chain seq x y z
N MET A 1 -10.16 23.72 -5.17
CA MET A 1 -9.42 23.53 -3.90
C MET A 1 -9.96 24.51 -2.87
N ALA A 2 -10.50 24.02 -1.76
CA ALA A 2 -11.02 24.89 -0.69
C ALA A 2 -9.87 25.28 0.24
N LYS A 3 -9.53 26.57 0.31
CA LYS A 3 -8.57 27.09 1.28
C LYS A 3 -9.33 27.42 2.57
N ALA A 4 -9.06 26.68 3.63
CA ALA A 4 -9.57 26.98 4.97
C ALA A 4 -8.69 28.05 5.62
N HIS A 5 -9.29 29.17 6.01
CA HIS A 5 -8.60 30.26 6.69
C HIS A 5 -8.74 30.08 8.22
N SER A 6 -7.72 29.53 8.86
CA SER A 6 -7.65 29.46 10.32
C SER A 6 -7.13 30.78 10.88
N LYS A 7 -7.96 31.53 11.61
CA LYS A 7 -7.56 32.79 12.26
C LYS A 7 -7.05 32.50 13.67
N LEU A 8 -5.73 32.37 13.82
CA LEU A 8 -5.10 32.38 15.14
C LEU A 8 -5.13 33.82 15.68
N LYS A 9 -5.76 34.05 16.83
CA LYS A 9 -5.74 35.35 17.51
C LYS A 9 -4.43 35.47 18.29
N SER A 10 -3.47 36.22 17.76
CA SER A 10 -2.23 36.58 18.46
C SER A 10 -2.52 37.72 19.44
N THR A 11 -2.59 37.41 20.72
CA THR A 11 -2.67 38.40 21.80
C THR A 11 -1.28 38.56 22.40
N THR A 12 -0.62 39.71 22.22
CA THR A 12 0.21 40.44 23.21
C THR A 12 1.08 41.51 22.52
N CYS A 13 1.08 42.69 23.13
CA CYS A 13 1.57 43.98 22.67
C CYS A 13 3.09 44.06 22.41
N LYS A 14 3.50 44.09 21.14
CA LYS A 14 4.70 44.78 20.63
C LYS A 14 4.47 45.04 19.13
N ALA A 15 4.76 46.25 18.66
CA ALA A 15 4.72 46.56 17.24
C ALA A 15 5.72 45.66 16.47
N PRO A 16 5.28 44.84 15.49
CA PRO A 16 6.19 44.05 14.66
C PRO A 16 6.71 44.93 13.52
N THR A 17 8.03 45.12 13.44
CA THR A 17 8.71 45.81 12.32
C THR A 17 8.72 44.99 11.03
N GLN A 18 8.12 43.80 10.99
CA GLN A 18 8.03 42.95 9.78
C GLN A 18 6.69 42.20 9.76
N PRO A 19 6.05 42.02 8.59
CA PRO A 19 4.84 41.22 8.50
C PRO A 19 5.13 39.79 8.94
N ILE A 20 4.31 39.26 9.84
CA ILE A 20 4.36 37.87 10.29
C ILE A 20 4.14 36.99 9.05
N THR A 21 5.20 36.35 8.55
CA THR A 21 5.08 35.32 7.52
C THR A 21 4.36 34.14 8.16
N ASP A 22 3.12 33.87 7.74
CA ASP A 22 2.37 32.70 8.16
C ASP A 22 3.13 31.43 7.72
N TRP A 23 3.59 30.62 8.67
CA TRP A 23 4.22 29.33 8.40
C TRP A 23 3.13 28.30 8.13
N PHE A 24 2.82 28.06 6.85
CA PHE A 24 1.92 26.99 6.46
C PHE A 24 2.67 25.65 6.51
N TYR A 25 2.38 24.81 7.51
CA TYR A 25 2.84 23.42 7.50
C TYR A 25 1.91 22.60 6.59
N THR A 26 2.38 22.28 5.39
CA THR A 26 1.75 21.26 4.55
C THR A 26 2.06 19.90 5.16
N VAL A 27 1.08 19.29 5.84
CA VAL A 27 1.19 17.90 6.29
C VAL A 27 1.08 17.01 5.05
N GLY A 28 2.24 16.70 4.45
CA GLY A 28 2.33 15.80 3.31
C GLY A 28 2.08 14.36 3.75
N TYR A 29 0.81 13.96 3.83
CA TYR A 29 0.50 12.54 3.95
C TYR A 29 0.88 11.86 2.63
N THR A 30 1.97 11.08 2.66
CA THR A 30 2.42 10.28 1.53
C THR A 30 1.97 8.83 1.74
N PRO A 31 0.83 8.39 1.17
CA PRO A 31 0.38 7.01 1.30
C PRO A 31 1.45 6.04 0.78
N ASN A 32 1.58 4.88 1.44
CA ASN A 32 2.59 3.86 1.13
C ASN A 32 4.04 4.38 1.05
N LEU A 33 4.37 5.49 1.73
CA LEU A 33 5.68 6.15 1.62
C LEU A 33 6.04 6.50 0.17
N GLY A 34 5.04 6.70 -0.70
CA GLY A 34 5.25 6.95 -2.13
C GLY A 34 5.68 5.72 -2.91
N ARG A 35 5.66 4.53 -2.30
CA ARG A 35 5.94 3.27 -2.98
C ARG A 35 4.75 2.91 -3.87
N PRO A 36 5.01 2.39 -5.07
CA PRO A 36 3.95 1.85 -5.91
C PRO A 36 3.25 0.71 -5.17
N ASN A 37 1.95 0.57 -5.40
CA ASN A 37 1.20 -0.53 -4.84
C ASN A 37 1.83 -1.86 -5.30
N PRO A 38 2.03 -2.85 -4.41
CA PRO A 38 2.52 -4.14 -4.83
C PRO A 38 1.61 -4.73 -5.89
N ARG A 39 2.19 -5.52 -6.79
CA ARG A 39 1.41 -6.28 -7.76
C ARG A 39 0.42 -7.17 -7.01
N PRO A 40 -0.79 -7.40 -7.54
CA PRO A 40 -1.72 -8.36 -6.94
C PRO A 40 -1.04 -9.72 -6.86
N GLN A 41 -0.89 -10.24 -5.65
CA GLN A 41 -0.33 -11.56 -5.38
C GLN A 41 -1.46 -12.50 -5.01
N GLN A 42 -1.49 -13.68 -5.61
CA GLN A 42 -2.41 -14.75 -5.23
C GLN A 42 -1.68 -15.67 -4.24
N PHE A 43 -2.21 -15.73 -3.02
CA PHE A 43 -1.70 -16.61 -1.98
C PHE A 43 -2.67 -17.75 -1.75
N ILE A 44 -2.17 -18.97 -1.81
CA ILE A 44 -2.90 -20.16 -1.36
C ILE A 44 -2.54 -20.34 0.11
N LYS A 45 -3.55 -20.31 0.99
CA LYS A 45 -3.33 -20.54 2.42
C LYS A 45 -2.82 -21.97 2.63
N ASP A 46 -1.97 -22.17 3.64
CA ASP A 46 -1.36 -23.48 3.94
C ASP A 46 -2.39 -24.61 4.09
N ARG A 47 -3.55 -24.31 4.70
CA ARG A 47 -4.69 -25.26 4.82
C ARG A 47 -5.08 -25.87 3.47
N TRP A 48 -5.13 -25.07 2.42
CA TRP A 48 -5.51 -25.54 1.09
C TRP A 48 -4.32 -26.17 0.36
N ARG A 49 -3.10 -25.68 0.59
CA ARG A 49 -1.88 -26.26 0.02
C ARG A 49 -1.76 -27.75 0.41
N GLU A 50 -1.86 -28.06 1.70
CA GLU A 50 -1.78 -29.43 2.21
C GLU A 50 -3.00 -30.27 1.82
N ALA A 51 -4.22 -29.71 1.88
CA ALA A 51 -5.43 -30.43 1.52
C ALA A 51 -5.47 -30.84 0.03
N PHE A 52 -4.81 -30.09 -0.85
CA PHE A 52 -4.66 -30.42 -2.27
C PHE A 52 -3.39 -31.23 -2.57
N GLY A 53 -2.64 -31.66 -1.54
CA GLY A 53 -1.47 -32.51 -1.69
C GLY A 53 -0.18 -31.79 -2.12
N PHE A 54 -0.14 -30.45 -2.07
CA PHE A 54 1.08 -29.70 -2.38
C PHE A 54 2.02 -29.66 -1.17
N THR A 55 3.29 -29.98 -1.41
CA THR A 55 4.35 -29.93 -0.40
C THR A 55 5.38 -28.83 -0.71
N ILE A 56 6.13 -28.41 0.32
CA ILE A 56 7.19 -27.41 0.15
C ILE A 56 8.38 -28.06 -0.58
N GLY A 57 8.96 -27.32 -1.54
CA GLY A 57 10.13 -27.80 -2.31
C GLY A 57 9.79 -28.67 -3.51
N GLN A 58 8.50 -28.87 -3.78
CA GLN A 58 7.98 -29.60 -4.93
C GLN A 58 7.87 -28.70 -6.17
N THR A 59 8.17 -29.25 -7.35
CA THR A 59 7.91 -28.57 -8.61
C THR A 59 6.41 -28.57 -8.93
N ILE A 60 5.89 -27.41 -9.30
CA ILE A 60 4.50 -27.23 -9.71
C ILE A 60 4.43 -26.61 -11.10
N ILE A 61 3.42 -27.02 -11.85
CA ILE A 61 3.09 -26.47 -13.16
C ILE A 61 1.89 -25.53 -12.96
N ILE A 62 2.01 -24.31 -13.49
CA ILE A 62 0.96 -23.30 -13.44
C ILE A 62 0.51 -23.00 -14.86
N ASP A 63 -0.73 -23.35 -15.17
CA ASP A 63 -1.34 -23.15 -16.48
C ASP A 63 -2.54 -22.22 -16.40
N ALA A 64 -2.76 -21.44 -17.46
CA ALA A 64 -3.95 -20.63 -17.63
C ALA A 64 -4.77 -21.17 -18.81
N GLN A 65 -5.99 -21.64 -18.54
CA GLN A 65 -6.88 -22.21 -19.56
C GLN A 65 -8.31 -21.68 -19.38
N GLN A 66 -8.88 -21.08 -20.43
CA GLN A 66 -10.31 -20.69 -20.49
C GLN A 66 -10.79 -19.84 -19.29
N GLY A 67 -9.92 -18.99 -18.72
CA GLY A 67 -10.23 -18.16 -17.54
C GLY A 67 -10.01 -18.85 -16.19
N LEU A 68 -9.47 -20.08 -16.19
CA LEU A 68 -9.07 -20.82 -15.01
C LEU A 68 -7.55 -20.76 -14.82
N LEU A 69 -7.13 -20.62 -13.57
CA LEU A 69 -5.75 -20.87 -13.15
C LEU A 69 -5.67 -22.30 -12.61
N ILE A 70 -4.90 -23.14 -13.30
CA ILE A 70 -4.76 -24.55 -12.97
C ILE A 70 -3.35 -24.75 -12.41
N ILE A 71 -3.27 -25.34 -11.23
CA ILE A 71 -2.01 -25.63 -10.54
C ILE A 71 -1.93 -27.14 -10.39
N ARG A 72 -0.85 -27.75 -10.89
CA ARG A 72 -0.65 -29.20 -10.87
C ARG A 72 0.72 -29.53 -10.30
N ILE A 73 0.81 -30.73 -9.72
CA ILE A 73 2.08 -31.33 -9.33
C ILE A 73 2.73 -31.87 -10.61
N GLU A 74 4.03 -31.64 -10.78
CA GLU A 74 4.80 -32.33 -11.81
C GLU A 74 4.99 -33.79 -11.35
N GLU A 75 4.39 -34.75 -12.04
CA GLU A 75 4.60 -36.17 -11.72
C GLU A 75 6.04 -36.56 -12.05
N PRO A 76 6.80 -37.14 -11.10
CA PRO A 76 8.09 -37.74 -11.42
C PRO A 76 7.87 -38.99 -12.26
N PHE A 77 8.57 -39.07 -13.39
CA PHE A 77 8.61 -40.23 -14.28
C PHE A 77 9.16 -41.49 -13.60
#